data_AF-A0A377Z7K2-F1
#
_entry.id   AF-A0A377Z7K2-F1
#
_cell.length_a   1.000
_cell.length_b   1.000
_cell.length_c   1.000
_cell.angle_alpha   90.00
_cell.angle_beta   90.00
_cell.angle_gamma   90.00
#
_symmetry.space_group_name_H-M   'P 1'
#
loop_
_entity.id
_entity.type
_entity.pdbx_description
1 polymer ?
#
loop_
_entity_poly.entity_id
_entity_poly.type
_entity_poly.pdbx_seq_one_letter_code
_entity_poly.pdbx_strand_id
1 'polypeptide(L)'
;MLNLFLAPFQFPFMVNAIAISIVVAIPCALLSVFLVLKGWALMGDAMSHAVFPGVVLAYIIGIPFAIGAFIAGLLCAVTTGFLRR
;
A
#
# COMPACT_ATOMS: atom_id res chain seq x y z
N MET A 1 1.62 28.84 -22.97
CA MET A 1 0.49 28.35 -22.13
C MET A 1 0.43 26.83 -22.03
N LEU A 2 0.67 26.05 -23.10
CA LEU A 2 0.69 24.57 -23.01
C LEU A 2 1.90 23.98 -22.25
N ASN A 3 3.08 24.63 -22.27
CA ASN A 3 4.27 24.12 -21.57
C ASN A 3 4.14 24.01 -20.04
N LEU A 4 3.21 24.75 -19.43
CA LEU A 4 3.02 24.73 -17.97
C LEU A 4 2.36 23.42 -17.51
N PHE A 5 1.51 22.84 -18.37
CA PHE A 5 0.88 21.54 -18.13
C PHE A 5 1.80 20.35 -18.44
N LEU A 6 2.78 20.52 -19.34
CA LEU A 6 3.77 19.48 -19.66
C LEU A 6 5.03 19.53 -18.79
N ALA A 7 5.25 20.62 -18.04
CA ALA A 7 6.36 20.74 -17.07
C ALA A 7 6.49 19.56 -16.09
N PRO A 8 5.42 19.03 -15.45
CA PRO A 8 5.53 17.86 -14.58
C PRO A 8 5.93 16.59 -15.32
N PHE A 9 5.57 16.42 -16.60
CA PHE A 9 5.93 15.25 -17.41
C PHE A 9 7.38 15.27 -17.93
N GLN A 10 8.11 16.37 -17.74
CA GLN A 10 9.54 16.44 -18.12
C GLN A 10 10.45 15.80 -17.07
N PHE A 11 9.98 15.59 -15.85
CA PHE A 11 10.75 14.91 -14.82
C PHE A 11 10.57 13.39 -14.91
N PRO A 12 11.65 12.62 -15.12
CA PRO A 12 11.56 11.16 -15.22
C PRO A 12 11.00 10.52 -13.94
N PHE A 13 11.19 11.16 -12.78
CA PHE A 13 10.57 10.75 -11.51
C PHE A 13 9.03 10.78 -11.58
N MET A 14 8.45 11.82 -12.16
CA MET A 14 6.99 11.96 -12.27
C MET A 14 6.39 10.91 -13.19
N VAL A 15 7.05 10.66 -14.34
CA VAL A 15 6.62 9.63 -15.30
C VAL A 15 6.69 8.24 -14.68
N ASN A 16 7.79 7.92 -13.96
CA ASN A 16 7.91 6.66 -13.24
C ASN A 16 6.86 6.53 -12.13
N ALA A 17 6.61 7.59 -11.36
CA ALA A 17 5.60 7.59 -10.31
C ALA A 17 4.18 7.33 -10.85
N ILE A 18 3.82 7.96 -11.98
CA ILE A 18 2.53 7.74 -12.65
C ILE A 18 2.45 6.31 -13.23
N ALA A 19 3.53 5.81 -13.84
CA ALA A 19 3.55 4.45 -14.37
C ALA A 19 3.35 3.40 -13.27
N ILE A 20 4.08 3.55 -12.15
CA ILE A 20 3.97 2.65 -11.01
C ILE A 20 2.58 2.75 -10.36
N SER A 21 2.03 3.96 -10.20
CA SER A 21 0.71 4.13 -9.58
C SER A 21 -0.41 3.49 -10.39
N ILE A 22 -0.35 3.55 -11.73
CA ILE A 22 -1.30 2.86 -12.62
C ILE A 22 -1.21 1.35 -12.44
N VAL A 23 0.00 0.78 -12.42
CA VAL A 23 0.20 -0.66 -12.23
C VAL A 23 -0.30 -1.12 -10.85
N VAL A 24 -0.10 -0.31 -9.80
CA VAL A 24 -0.55 -0.61 -8.43
C VAL A 24 -2.06 -0.38 -8.24
N ALA A 25 -2.67 0.53 -9.00
CA ALA A 25 -4.11 0.81 -8.91
C ALA A 25 -4.97 -0.41 -9.27
N ILE A 26 -4.55 -1.24 -10.23
CA ILE A 26 -5.27 -2.44 -10.68
C ILE A 26 -5.48 -3.43 -9.52
N PRO A 27 -4.43 -3.96 -8.86
CA PRO A 27 -4.61 -4.88 -7.73
C PRO A 27 -5.28 -4.21 -6.54
N CYS A 28 -5.03 -2.92 -6.31
CA CYS A 28 -5.65 -2.17 -5.20
C CYS A 28 -7.17 -2.06 -5.37
N ALA A 29 -7.66 -1.75 -6.57
CA ALA A 29 -9.08 -1.67 -6.87
C ALA A 29 -9.78 -3.03 -6.73
N LEU A 30 -9.15 -4.11 -7.23
CA LEU A 30 -9.68 -5.47 -7.12
C LEU A 30 -9.78 -5.92 -5.65
N LEU A 31 -8.74 -5.68 -4.85
CA LEU A 31 -8.73 -6.00 -3.43
C LEU A 31 -9.77 -5.18 -2.64
N SER A 32 -9.93 -3.89 -2.95
CA SER A 32 -10.90 -3.01 -2.29
C SER A 32 -12.34 -3.51 -2.48
N VAL A 33 -12.73 -3.82 -3.72
CA VAL A 33 -14.07 -4.35 -4.02
C VAL A 33 -14.32 -5.68 -3.30
N PHE A 34 -13.32 -6.57 -3.28
CA PHE A 34 -13.41 -7.84 -2.55
C PHE A 34 -13.61 -7.66 -1.04
N LEU A 35 -12.88 -6.74 -0.42
CA LEU A 35 -12.99 -6.43 1.01
C LEU A 35 -14.37 -5.85 1.36
N VAL A 36 -14.93 -5.00 0.49
CA VAL A 36 -16.27 -4.41 0.67
C VAL A 36 -17.35 -5.49 0.61
N LEU A 37 -17.30 -6.38 -0.40
CA LEU A 37 -18.25 -7.51 -0.53
C LEU A 37 -18.22 -8.45 0.68
N LYS A 38 -17.06 -8.59 1.36
CA LYS A 38 -16.91 -9.42 2.56
C LYS A 38 -17.33 -8.73 3.86
N GLY A 39 -17.80 -7.47 3.79
CA GLY A 39 -18.17 -6.66 4.95
C GLY A 39 -16.97 -6.22 5.80
N TRP A 40 -15.77 -6.20 5.23
CA TRP A 40 -14.51 -5.88 5.90
C TRP A 40 -14.08 -4.42 5.65
N ALA A 41 -15.05 -3.49 5.59
CA ALA A 41 -14.80 -2.09 5.23
C ALA A 41 -13.80 -1.38 6.15
N LEU A 42 -13.71 -1.77 7.43
CA LEU A 42 -12.79 -1.22 8.43
C LEU A 42 -11.42 -1.92 8.48
N MET A 43 -11.23 -3.02 7.74
CA MET A 43 -9.97 -3.78 7.77
C MET A 43 -8.80 -3.00 7.17
N GLY A 44 -9.07 -2.13 6.19
CA GLY A 44 -8.05 -1.30 5.54
C GLY A 44 -7.43 -0.25 6.48
N ASP A 45 -8.24 0.31 7.38
CA ASP A 45 -7.78 1.28 8.39
C ASP A 45 -6.88 0.61 9.43
N ALA A 46 -7.31 -0.55 9.95
CA ALA A 46 -6.53 -1.36 10.88
C ALA A 46 -5.20 -1.84 10.28
N MET A 47 -5.20 -2.27 9.00
CA MET A 47 -3.95 -2.66 8.31
C MET A 47 -2.99 -1.49 8.16
N SER A 48 -3.47 -0.28 7.88
CA SER A 48 -2.60 0.90 7.72
C SER A 48 -1.86 1.23 9.02
N HIS A 49 -2.54 1.11 10.17
CA HIS A 49 -1.95 1.29 11.49
C HIS A 49 -0.98 0.18 11.90
N ALA A 50 -1.21 -1.06 11.46
CA ALA A 50 -0.32 -2.19 11.76
C ALA A 50 0.92 -2.23 10.86
N VAL A 51 0.82 -1.75 9.62
CA VAL A 51 1.94 -1.77 8.65
C VAL A 51 2.96 -0.66 8.92
N PHE A 52 2.52 0.52 9.38
CA PHE A 52 3.42 1.64 9.70
C PHE A 52 4.58 1.27 10.66
N PRO A 53 4.36 0.65 11.83
CA PRO A 53 5.46 0.24 12.71
C PRO A 53 6.34 -0.85 12.08
N GLY A 54 5.80 -1.71 11.22
CA GLY A 54 6.57 -2.73 10.50
C GLY A 54 7.59 -2.15 9.53
N VAL A 55 7.23 -1.07 8.83
CA VAL A 55 8.16 -0.34 7.95
C VAL A 55 9.23 0.38 8.76
N VAL A 56 8.87 0.98 9.90
CA VAL A 56 9.83 1.64 10.81
C VAL A 56 10.83 0.64 11.39
N LEU A 57 10.38 -0.53 11.81
CA LEU A 57 11.28 -1.59 12.28
C LEU A 57 12.23 -2.08 11.17
N ALA A 58 11.73 -2.24 9.94
CA ALA A 58 12.58 -2.61 8.81
C ALA A 58 13.62 -1.54 8.47
N TYR A 59 13.26 -0.25 8.61
CA TYR A 59 14.21 0.86 8.46
C TYR A 59 15.36 0.77 9.47
N ILE A 60 15.06 0.48 10.75
CA ILE A 60 16.08 0.38 11.82
C ILE A 60 17.03 -0.80 11.57
N ILE A 61 16.53 -1.92 11.05
CA ILE A 61 17.33 -3.13 10.80
C ILE A 61 18.07 -3.04 9.44
N GLY A 62 17.79 -2.03 8.61
CA GLY A 62 18.43 -1.86 7.29
C GLY A 62 17.96 -2.87 6.23
N ILE A 63 16.79 -3.47 6.43
CA ILE A 63 16.17 -4.45 5.52
C ILE A 63 15.29 -3.68 4.52
N PRO A 64 15.10 -4.17 3.27
CA PRO A 64 14.15 -3.58 2.33
C PRO A 64 12.75 -3.39 2.95
N PHE A 65 12.22 -2.17 2.82
CA PHE A 65 10.92 -1.76 3.35
C PHE A 65 9.77 -2.68 2.94
N ALA A 66 9.83 -3.24 1.73
CA ALA A 66 8.83 -4.16 1.21
C ALA A 66 8.67 -5.40 2.10
N ILE A 67 9.79 -5.94 2.62
CA ILE A 67 9.77 -7.13 3.48
C ILE A 67 9.18 -6.79 4.86
N GLY A 68 9.54 -5.64 5.43
CA GLY A 68 8.97 -5.15 6.68
C GLY A 68 7.46 -4.92 6.61
N ALA A 69 7.02 -4.23 5.56
CA ALA A 69 5.60 -3.99 5.30
C ALA A 69 4.83 -5.30 5.11
N PHE A 70 5.40 -6.24 4.36
CA PHE A 70 4.75 -7.52 4.05
C PHE A 70 4.60 -8.39 5.30
N ILE A 71 5.65 -8.52 6.13
CA ILE A 71 5.59 -9.31 7.36
C ILE A 71 4.57 -8.71 8.34
N ALA A 72 4.59 -7.39 8.55
CA ALA A 72 3.66 -6.74 9.46
C ALA A 72 2.20 -6.82 8.98
N GLY A 73 1.97 -6.65 7.67
CA GLY A 73 0.65 -6.83 7.07
C GLY A 73 0.13 -8.27 7.19
N LEU A 74 1.00 -9.25 6.97
CA LEU A 74 0.65 -10.68 7.09
C LEU A 74 0.33 -11.06 8.54
N LEU A 75 1.13 -10.58 9.50
CA LEU A 75 0.88 -10.75 10.93
C LEU A 75 -0.47 -10.14 11.33
N CYS A 76 -0.77 -8.93 10.86
CA CYS A 76 -2.04 -8.26 11.12
C CYS A 76 -3.23 -9.02 10.52
N ALA A 77 -3.12 -9.49 9.28
CA ALA A 77 -4.18 -10.27 8.62
C ALA A 77 -4.44 -11.61 9.31
N VAL A 78 -3.39 -12.29 9.78
CA VAL A 78 -3.51 -13.54 10.53
C VAL A 78 -4.15 -13.30 11.89
N THR A 79 -3.71 -12.28 12.65
CA THR A 79 -4.26 -12.01 13.99
C THR A 79 -5.72 -11.58 13.92
N THR A 80 -6.11 -10.72 12.97
CA THR A 80 -7.54 -10.38 12.75
C THR A 80 -8.35 -11.58 12.26
N GLY A 81 -7.77 -12.48 11.46
CA GLY A 81 -8.42 -13.73 11.06
C GLY A 81 -8.69 -14.68 12.23
N PHE A 82 -7.76 -14.75 13.20
CA PHE A 82 -7.93 -15.53 14.44
C PHE A 82 -8.93 -14.89 15.40
N LEU A 83 -8.96 -13.55 15.50
CA LEU A 83 -9.85 -12.83 16.40
C LEU A 83 -11.32 -12.83 15.94
N ARG A 84 -11.58 -13.10 14.65
CA ARG A 84 -12.94 -13.17 14.08
C ARG A 84 -13.58 -14.56 14.24
N ARG A 85 -12.91 -15.48 14.93
CA ARG A 85 -13.44 -16.79 15.32
C ARG A 85 -13.84 -16.76 16.78
#